data_AF-A0A345Z2X6-F1
#
_entry.id   AF-A0A345Z2X6-F1
#
_cell.length_a   1.000
_cell.length_b   1.000
_cell.length_c   1.000
_cell.angle_alpha   90.00
_cell.angle_beta   90.00
_cell.angle_gamma   90.00
#
_symmetry.space_group_name_H-M   'P 1'
#
loop_
_entity.id
_entity.type
_entity.pdbx_description
1 polymer ?
#
loop_
_entity_poly.entity_id
_entity_poly.type
_entity_poly.pdbx_seq_one_letter_code
_entity_poly.pdbx_strand_id
1 'polypeptide(L)'
;MNIEKVLENLKINFKDTNEEQRKSLFNTYTRYRLLRLAKLRNNEATNKYAQEFQNQLISKIEENLKSVSFKEIKESKKNVDLGAGVYLIYLKDKKDNVVLTYVGESKQIWTRWKSHLREIDPKTSQKRKRLYSKLKKLYKEQNLDYRKVRFVKIADEPDLNNRLISEAYYIYNFKSPIINANNKNLNSRAACINGHGRMSSCLNYQIQDFEVIPVVQFRCKNKECRVKFEIF
;
A
#
# COMPACT_ATOMS: atom_id res chain seq x y z
N MET A 1 -7.39 -23.66 14.71
CA MET A 1 -5.97 -23.53 15.12
C MET A 1 -5.98 -23.32 16.62
N ASN A 2 -5.28 -24.14 17.40
CA ASN A 2 -5.28 -24.04 18.87
C ASN A 2 -4.40 -22.86 19.34
N ILE A 3 -4.74 -22.27 20.48
CA ILE A 3 -4.03 -21.16 21.14
C ILE A 3 -2.57 -21.50 21.45
N GLU A 4 -2.29 -22.74 21.86
CA GLU A 4 -0.93 -23.23 22.14
C GLU A 4 -0.04 -23.16 20.89
N LYS A 5 -0.55 -23.61 19.74
CA LYS A 5 0.17 -23.51 18.46
C LYS A 5 0.40 -22.06 18.04
N VAL A 6 -0.48 -21.14 18.40
CA VAL A 6 -0.25 -19.70 18.14
C VAL A 6 0.90 -19.19 19.00
N LEU A 7 0.88 -19.47 20.30
CA LEU A 7 1.91 -19.01 21.23
C LEU A 7 3.28 -19.59 20.89
N GLU A 8 3.33 -20.87 20.48
CA GLU A 8 4.55 -21.50 19.97
C GLU A 8 5.08 -20.78 18.72
N ASN A 9 4.20 -20.48 17.75
CA ASN A 9 4.58 -19.70 16.55
C ASN A 9 5.07 -18.29 16.90
N LEU A 10 4.51 -17.68 17.94
CA LEU A 10 4.90 -16.36 18.45
C LEU A 10 6.15 -16.42 19.35
N LYS A 11 6.66 -17.61 19.67
CA LYS A 11 7.77 -17.85 20.61
C LYS A 11 7.51 -17.26 22.01
N ILE A 12 6.26 -17.31 22.46
CA ILE A 12 5.84 -16.85 23.78
C ILE A 12 5.75 -18.05 24.72
N ASN A 13 6.38 -17.95 25.89
CA ASN A 13 6.28 -18.98 26.91
C ASN A 13 4.86 -18.99 27.50
N PHE A 14 4.20 -20.15 27.38
CA PHE A 14 2.84 -20.33 27.87
C PHE A 14 2.73 -20.07 29.38
N LYS A 15 3.75 -20.43 30.16
CA LYS A 15 3.73 -20.31 31.63
C LYS A 15 3.76 -18.87 32.13
N ASP A 16 4.29 -17.95 31.32
CA ASP A 16 4.53 -16.55 31.70
C ASP A 16 3.40 -15.61 31.25
N THR A 17 2.31 -16.17 30.72
CA THR A 17 1.16 -15.40 30.23
C THR A 17 -0.12 -15.83 30.95
N ASN A 18 -0.93 -14.86 31.36
CA ASN A 18 -2.26 -15.14 31.93
C ASN A 18 -3.29 -15.44 30.82
N GLU A 19 -4.47 -15.94 31.19
CA GLU A 19 -5.50 -16.35 30.22
C GLU A 19 -5.96 -15.20 29.31
N GLU A 20 -6.11 -14.00 29.86
CA GLU A 20 -6.54 -12.81 29.12
C GLU A 20 -5.52 -12.39 28.06
N GLN A 21 -4.24 -12.33 28.43
CA GLN A 21 -3.12 -12.06 27.53
C GLN A 21 -3.05 -13.10 26.41
N ARG A 22 -3.24 -14.39 26.73
CA ARG A 22 -3.27 -15.45 25.72
C ARG A 22 -4.42 -15.26 24.73
N LYS A 23 -5.63 -14.94 25.22
CA LYS A 23 -6.79 -14.65 24.36
C LYS A 23 -6.55 -13.43 23.47
N SER A 24 -5.95 -12.36 24.01
CA SER A 24 -5.58 -11.16 23.25
C SER A 24 -4.61 -11.48 22.10
N LEU A 25 -3.52 -12.19 22.41
CA LEU A 25 -2.53 -12.62 21.42
C LEU A 25 -3.15 -13.51 20.32
N PHE A 26 -4.01 -14.45 20.71
CA PHE A 26 -4.70 -15.30 19.75
C PHE A 26 -5.58 -14.51 18.78
N ASN A 27 -6.36 -13.57 19.31
CA ASN A 27 -7.27 -12.73 18.54
C ASN A 27 -6.50 -11.82 17.58
N THR A 28 -5.50 -11.10 18.10
CA THR A 28 -4.67 -10.18 17.30
C THR A 28 -3.85 -10.93 16.24
N TYR A 29 -3.30 -12.09 16.55
CA TYR A 29 -2.60 -12.93 15.57
C TYR A 29 -3.55 -13.44 14.46
N THR A 30 -4.77 -13.82 14.82
CA THR A 30 -5.77 -14.26 13.85
C THR A 30 -6.15 -13.11 12.90
N ARG A 31 -6.35 -11.90 13.44
CA ARG A 31 -6.57 -10.68 12.64
C ARG A 31 -5.40 -10.40 11.71
N TYR A 32 -4.17 -10.46 12.20
CA TYR A 32 -2.95 -10.31 11.39
C TYR A 32 -2.92 -11.32 10.24
N ARG A 33 -3.20 -12.59 10.50
CA ARG A 33 -3.21 -13.64 9.46
C ARG A 33 -4.26 -13.36 8.39
N LEU A 34 -5.46 -12.94 8.78
CA LEU A 34 -6.52 -12.57 7.85
C LEU A 34 -6.10 -11.39 6.97
N LEU A 35 -5.55 -10.33 7.58
CA LEU A 35 -5.01 -9.17 6.86
C LEU A 35 -3.91 -9.59 5.87
N ARG A 36 -2.97 -10.44 6.31
CA ARG A 36 -1.89 -10.94 5.47
C ARG A 36 -2.43 -11.74 4.28
N LEU A 37 -3.44 -12.58 4.48
CA LEU A 37 -4.08 -13.33 3.40
C LEU A 37 -4.76 -12.38 2.41
N ALA A 38 -5.58 -11.45 2.90
CA ALA A 38 -6.25 -10.43 2.11
C ALA A 38 -5.29 -9.57 1.27
N LYS A 39 -4.11 -9.24 1.81
CA LYS A 39 -3.08 -8.45 1.12
C LYS A 39 -2.24 -9.26 0.12
N LEU A 40 -2.07 -10.57 0.32
CA LEU A 40 -1.07 -11.36 -0.43
C LEU A 40 -1.66 -12.44 -1.34
N ARG A 41 -2.90 -12.89 -1.11
CA ARG A 41 -3.52 -13.99 -1.85
C ARG A 41 -4.85 -13.56 -2.43
N ASN A 42 -5.08 -13.88 -3.71
CA ASN A 42 -6.40 -13.74 -4.29
C ASN A 42 -7.27 -14.89 -3.77
N ASN A 43 -7.99 -14.64 -2.69
CA ASN A 43 -8.88 -15.61 -2.06
C ASN A 43 -10.22 -14.93 -1.80
N GLU A 44 -11.26 -15.47 -2.43
CA GLU A 44 -12.63 -14.94 -2.38
C GLU A 44 -13.13 -14.72 -0.95
N ALA A 45 -12.84 -15.64 -0.04
CA ALA A 45 -13.23 -15.54 1.38
C ALA A 45 -12.61 -14.32 2.08
N THR A 46 -11.45 -13.84 1.61
CA THR A 46 -10.76 -12.66 2.17
C THR A 46 -10.87 -11.42 1.29
N ASN A 47 -11.40 -11.53 0.07
CA ASN A 47 -11.49 -10.43 -0.88
C ASN A 47 -12.47 -9.34 -0.40
N LYS A 48 -13.58 -9.73 0.24
CA LYS A 48 -14.52 -8.78 0.86
C LYS A 48 -13.83 -7.94 1.95
N TYR A 49 -13.09 -8.60 2.84
CA TYR A 49 -12.31 -7.93 3.89
C TYR A 49 -11.24 -7.01 3.28
N ALA A 50 -10.55 -7.44 2.22
CA ALA A 50 -9.59 -6.61 1.50
C ALA A 50 -10.24 -5.35 0.93
N GLN A 51 -11.42 -5.47 0.32
CA GLN A 51 -12.18 -4.37 -0.25
C GLN A 51 -12.62 -3.36 0.81
N GLU A 52 -13.22 -3.84 1.90
CA GLU A 52 -13.66 -3.01 3.04
C GLU A 52 -12.48 -2.22 3.63
N PHE A 53 -11.34 -2.88 3.84
CA PHE A 53 -10.14 -2.24 4.34
C PHE A 53 -9.61 -1.15 3.37
N GLN A 54 -9.61 -1.41 2.06
CA GLN A 54 -9.20 -0.39 1.07
C GLN A 54 -10.19 0.77 1.02
N ASN A 55 -11.50 0.52 1.12
CA ASN A 55 -12.51 1.57 1.17
C ASN A 55 -12.28 2.48 2.38
N GLN A 56 -12.12 1.91 3.57
CA GLN A 56 -11.85 2.67 4.80
C GLN A 56 -10.59 3.52 4.72
N LEU A 57 -9.49 2.97 4.19
CA LEU A 57 -8.25 3.73 4.00
C LEU A 57 -8.43 4.92 3.04
N ILE A 58 -9.14 4.72 1.93
CA ILE A 58 -9.39 5.80 0.97
C ILE A 58 -10.33 6.85 1.55
N SER A 59 -11.39 6.47 2.27
CA SER A 59 -12.27 7.42 2.96
C SER A 59 -11.48 8.31 3.92
N LYS A 60 -10.62 7.71 4.77
CA LYS A 60 -9.74 8.48 5.66
C LYS A 60 -8.80 9.41 4.90
N ILE A 61 -8.28 8.98 3.73
CA ILE A 61 -7.47 9.86 2.89
C ILE A 61 -8.28 11.03 2.34
N GLU A 62 -9.49 10.79 1.86
CA GLU A 62 -10.36 11.83 1.30
C GLU A 62 -10.82 12.83 2.36
N GLU A 63 -10.96 12.40 3.61
CA GLU A 63 -11.28 13.26 4.77
C GLU A 63 -10.10 14.16 5.16
N ASN A 64 -8.87 13.64 5.09
CA ASN A 64 -7.69 14.31 5.66
C ASN A 64 -6.77 14.98 4.62
N LEU A 65 -6.84 14.56 3.36
CA LEU A 65 -5.93 14.98 2.30
C LEU A 65 -6.69 15.45 1.07
N LYS A 66 -6.15 16.50 0.42
CA LYS A 66 -6.73 17.02 -0.82
C LYS A 66 -6.56 16.01 -1.96
N SER A 67 -7.68 15.49 -2.46
CA SER A 67 -7.72 14.75 -3.71
C SER A 67 -7.89 15.68 -4.91
N VAL A 68 -7.25 15.32 -6.01
CA VAL A 68 -7.28 16.05 -7.28
C VAL A 68 -7.80 15.12 -8.36
N SER A 69 -8.79 15.56 -9.12
CA SER A 69 -9.36 14.79 -10.23
C SER A 69 -8.48 14.81 -11.47
N PHE A 70 -8.72 13.83 -12.34
CA PHE A 70 -8.22 13.83 -13.72
C PHE A 70 -8.47 15.16 -14.44
N LYS A 71 -9.68 15.73 -14.31
CA LYS A 71 -10.09 16.97 -14.98
C LYS A 71 -9.26 18.14 -14.50
N GLU A 72 -9.11 18.31 -13.19
CA GLU A 72 -8.32 19.38 -12.58
C GLU A 72 -6.86 19.36 -13.05
N ILE A 73 -6.22 18.19 -13.12
CA ILE A 73 -4.82 18.08 -13.60
C ILE A 73 -4.73 18.39 -15.10
N LYS A 74 -5.71 17.90 -15.89
CA LYS A 74 -5.72 18.07 -17.35
C LYS A 74 -5.94 19.53 -17.76
N GLU A 75 -6.84 20.23 -17.09
CA GLU A 75 -7.23 21.61 -17.44
C GLU A 75 -6.32 22.66 -16.79
N SER A 76 -5.50 22.27 -15.82
CA SER A 76 -4.58 23.19 -15.17
C SER A 76 -3.48 23.69 -16.10
N LYS A 77 -3.58 24.97 -16.46
CA LYS A 77 -2.58 25.70 -17.25
C LYS A 77 -1.28 25.95 -16.49
N LYS A 78 -1.32 25.99 -15.15
CA LYS A 78 -0.14 26.23 -14.31
C LYS A 78 0.48 24.91 -13.83
N ASN A 79 1.79 24.88 -13.66
CA ASN A 79 2.42 23.82 -12.88
C ASN A 79 2.25 24.17 -11.40
N VAL A 80 1.52 23.32 -10.68
CA VAL A 80 1.40 23.42 -9.23
C VAL A 80 2.69 22.83 -8.66
N ASP A 81 3.39 23.59 -7.83
CA ASP A 81 4.52 23.03 -7.10
C ASP A 81 4.00 22.17 -5.96
N LEU A 82 4.13 20.86 -6.13
CA LEU A 82 3.84 19.87 -5.09
C LEU A 82 5.13 19.27 -4.52
N GLY A 83 6.30 19.72 -4.96
CA GLY A 83 7.59 19.22 -4.54
C GLY A 83 7.79 17.71 -4.71
N ALA A 84 8.70 17.20 -3.89
CA ALA A 84 9.07 15.79 -3.83
C ALA A 84 8.26 15.03 -2.77
N GLY A 85 7.88 13.79 -3.07
CA GLY A 85 7.17 12.97 -2.10
C GLY A 85 6.50 11.73 -2.70
N VAL A 86 5.58 11.17 -1.93
CA VAL A 86 4.82 9.98 -2.29
C VAL A 86 3.39 10.37 -2.65
N TYR A 87 2.84 9.74 -3.67
CA TYR A 87 1.47 9.96 -4.13
C TYR A 87 0.70 8.65 -4.30
N LEU A 88 -0.61 8.77 -4.25
CA LEU A 88 -1.59 7.73 -4.51
C LEU A 88 -2.41 8.09 -5.75
N ILE A 89 -2.65 7.10 -6.59
CA ILE A 89 -3.65 7.12 -7.66
C ILE A 89 -4.69 6.06 -7.30
N TYR A 90 -5.97 6.43 -7.31
CA TYR A 90 -7.05 5.47 -7.06
C TYR A 90 -8.26 5.72 -7.96
N LEU A 91 -9.12 4.69 -8.05
CA LEU A 91 -10.38 4.74 -8.78
C LEU A 91 -11.45 4.03 -7.95
N LYS A 92 -12.62 4.66 -7.86
CA LYS A 92 -13.82 4.06 -7.30
C LYS A 92 -14.81 3.67 -8.39
N ASP A 93 -15.60 2.64 -8.15
CA ASP A 93 -16.69 2.21 -9.04
C ASP A 93 -17.97 3.06 -8.84
N LYS A 94 -19.08 2.63 -9.43
CA LYS A 94 -20.38 3.32 -9.31
C LYS A 94 -21.02 3.18 -7.92
N LYS A 95 -20.58 2.22 -7.11
CA LYS A 95 -21.04 1.93 -5.74
C LYS A 95 -20.07 2.50 -4.70
N ASP A 96 -19.18 3.40 -5.10
CA ASP A 96 -18.12 3.99 -4.28
C ASP A 96 -17.07 2.99 -3.73
N ASN A 97 -16.96 1.79 -4.32
CA ASN A 97 -15.92 0.84 -3.93
C ASN A 97 -14.61 1.14 -4.64
N VAL A 98 -13.50 1.07 -3.91
CA VAL A 98 -12.15 1.25 -4.42
C VAL A 98 -11.74 0.04 -5.26
N VAL A 99 -11.66 0.21 -6.57
CA VAL A 99 -11.33 -0.87 -7.52
C VAL A 99 -9.88 -0.82 -8.03
N LEU A 100 -9.20 0.28 -7.75
CA LEU A 100 -7.80 0.47 -8.13
C LEU A 100 -7.07 1.32 -7.10
N THR A 101 -5.86 0.89 -6.74
CA THR A 101 -4.87 1.73 -6.05
C THR A 101 -3.50 1.59 -6.70
N TYR A 102 -2.71 2.66 -6.70
CA TYR A 102 -1.32 2.67 -7.12
C TYR A 102 -0.57 3.75 -6.34
N VAL A 103 0.52 3.35 -5.71
CA VAL A 103 1.41 4.26 -5.00
C VAL A 103 2.64 4.53 -5.87
N GLY A 104 3.13 5.76 -5.88
CA GLY A 104 4.37 6.11 -6.55
C GLY A 104 5.13 7.22 -5.84
N GLU A 105 6.42 7.34 -6.17
CA GLU A 105 7.25 8.47 -5.75
C GLU A 105 7.64 9.40 -6.89
N SER A 106 7.92 10.65 -6.56
CA SER A 106 8.57 11.57 -7.48
C SER A 106 9.32 12.70 -6.76
N LYS A 107 10.35 13.24 -7.42
CA LYS A 107 10.92 14.55 -7.06
C LYS A 107 9.99 15.72 -7.40
N GLN A 108 9.04 15.52 -8.31
CA GLN A 108 8.14 16.54 -8.83
C GLN A 108 6.77 15.91 -9.12
N ILE A 109 5.93 15.83 -8.08
CA ILE A 109 4.67 15.05 -8.09
C ILE A 109 3.72 15.52 -9.20
N TRP A 110 3.55 16.83 -9.38
CA TRP A 110 2.62 17.37 -10.37
C TRP A 110 2.97 16.98 -11.81
N THR A 111 4.26 17.11 -12.16
CA THR A 111 4.78 16.67 -13.47
C THR A 111 4.58 15.17 -13.66
N ARG A 112 4.78 14.38 -12.61
CA ARG A 112 4.57 12.94 -12.64
C ARG A 112 3.10 12.58 -12.87
N TRP A 113 2.16 13.30 -12.24
CA TRP A 113 0.71 13.12 -12.48
C TRP A 113 0.30 13.47 -13.90
N LYS A 114 0.78 14.59 -14.46
CA LYS A 114 0.57 14.93 -15.88
C LYS A 114 1.07 13.83 -16.82
N SER A 115 2.24 13.24 -16.50
CA SER A 115 2.75 12.07 -17.24
C SER A 115 1.84 10.85 -17.12
N HIS A 116 1.22 10.61 -15.96
CA HIS A 116 0.23 9.55 -15.80
C HIS A 116 -1.02 9.78 -16.65
N LEU A 117 -1.54 11.01 -16.75
CA LEU A 117 -2.74 11.30 -17.55
C LEU A 117 -2.62 10.85 -19.00
N ARG A 118 -1.45 11.09 -19.62
CA ARG A 118 -1.18 10.70 -21.02
C ARG A 118 -1.29 9.18 -21.25
N GLU A 119 -1.10 8.41 -20.19
CA GLU A 119 -1.00 6.95 -20.23
C GLU A 119 -2.22 6.25 -19.60
N ILE A 120 -3.05 6.99 -18.86
CA ILE A 120 -4.27 6.49 -18.24
C ILE A 120 -5.35 6.22 -19.29
N ASP A 121 -5.37 6.99 -20.38
CA ASP A 121 -6.36 6.79 -21.44
C ASP A 121 -6.14 5.41 -22.10
N PRO A 122 -7.06 4.45 -21.87
CA PRO A 122 -6.87 3.07 -22.32
C PRO A 122 -7.00 2.93 -23.85
N LYS A 123 -7.48 3.96 -24.55
CA LYS A 123 -7.59 3.99 -26.01
C LYS A 123 -6.26 4.36 -26.68
N THR A 124 -5.47 5.22 -26.05
CA THR A 124 -4.21 5.73 -26.62
C THR A 124 -2.96 5.15 -25.96
N SER A 125 -3.09 4.59 -24.75
CA SER A 125 -1.96 4.05 -24.00
C SER A 125 -1.36 2.80 -24.67
N GLN A 126 -0.09 2.91 -25.06
CA GLN A 126 0.71 1.78 -25.54
C GLN A 126 1.52 1.11 -24.42
N LYS A 127 1.55 1.69 -23.21
CA LYS A 127 2.38 1.17 -22.11
C LYS A 127 1.82 -0.11 -21.51
N ARG A 128 2.66 -1.14 -21.45
CA ARG A 128 2.38 -2.43 -20.82
C ARG A 128 2.61 -2.46 -19.29
N LYS A 129 2.56 -1.30 -18.62
CA LYS A 129 2.72 -1.26 -17.14
C LYS A 129 1.44 -1.72 -16.46
N ARG A 130 1.54 -2.46 -15.35
CA ARG A 130 0.40 -3.07 -14.63
C ARG A 130 -0.72 -2.09 -14.30
N LEU A 131 -0.39 -0.87 -13.87
CA LEU A 131 -1.39 0.20 -13.65
C LEU A 131 -2.29 0.41 -14.87
N TYR A 132 -1.70 0.63 -16.03
CA TYR A 132 -2.44 0.94 -17.25
C TYR A 132 -3.13 -0.30 -17.82
N SER A 133 -2.50 -1.48 -17.73
CA SER A 133 -3.15 -2.75 -18.09
C SER A 133 -4.39 -3.01 -17.24
N LYS A 134 -4.32 -2.72 -15.93
CA LYS A 134 -5.46 -2.89 -15.02
C LYS A 134 -6.56 -1.87 -15.28
N LEU A 135 -6.22 -0.60 -15.50
CA LEU A 135 -7.17 0.42 -15.93
C LEU A 135 -7.87 0.04 -17.23
N LYS A 136 -7.13 -0.48 -18.22
CA LYS A 136 -7.70 -0.96 -19.49
C LYS A 136 -8.67 -2.12 -19.27
N LYS A 137 -8.33 -3.06 -18.36
CA LYS A 137 -9.21 -4.16 -17.96
C LYS A 137 -10.51 -3.64 -17.33
N LEU A 138 -10.39 -2.76 -16.33
CA LEU A 138 -11.53 -2.13 -15.65
C LEU A 138 -12.43 -1.34 -16.62
N TYR A 139 -11.83 -0.60 -17.56
CA TYR A 139 -12.57 0.12 -18.60
C TYR A 139 -13.34 -0.84 -19.52
N LYS A 140 -12.67 -1.87 -20.06
CA LYS A 140 -13.27 -2.78 -21.04
C LYS A 140 -14.32 -3.72 -20.43
N GLU A 141 -14.02 -4.28 -19.26
CA GLU A 141 -14.84 -5.35 -18.67
C GLU A 141 -15.91 -4.81 -17.72
N GLN A 142 -15.66 -3.67 -17.06
CA GLN A 142 -16.58 -3.11 -16.06
C GLN A 142 -17.18 -1.76 -16.48
N ASN A 143 -16.88 -1.31 -17.70
CA ASN A 143 -17.35 -0.03 -18.25
C ASN A 143 -17.10 1.16 -17.31
N LEU A 144 -15.94 1.15 -16.63
CA LEU A 144 -15.55 2.19 -15.69
C LEU A 144 -14.94 3.38 -16.42
N ASP A 145 -15.39 4.58 -16.08
CA ASP A 145 -14.85 5.81 -16.63
C ASP A 145 -13.48 6.13 -16.02
N TYR A 146 -12.42 5.96 -16.82
CA TYR A 146 -11.04 6.26 -16.43
C TYR A 146 -10.83 7.75 -16.04
N ARG A 147 -11.72 8.65 -16.46
CA ARG A 147 -11.67 10.07 -16.07
C ARG A 147 -12.09 10.31 -14.63
N LYS A 148 -12.61 9.29 -13.93
CA LYS A 148 -12.88 9.33 -12.49
C LYS A 148 -11.66 9.01 -11.62
N VAL A 149 -10.50 8.75 -12.22
CA VAL A 149 -9.25 8.56 -11.48
C VAL A 149 -8.94 9.80 -10.64
N ARG A 150 -8.56 9.55 -9.38
CA ARG A 150 -8.18 10.55 -8.39
C ARG A 150 -6.69 10.43 -8.04
N PHE A 151 -6.10 11.55 -7.69
CA PHE A 151 -4.70 11.69 -7.33
C PHE A 151 -4.59 12.38 -5.98
N VAL A 152 -3.74 11.88 -5.10
CA VAL A 152 -3.50 12.45 -3.77
C VAL A 152 -2.01 12.41 -3.49
N LYS A 153 -1.46 13.50 -2.94
CA LYS A 153 -0.13 13.48 -2.32
C LYS A 153 -0.29 12.99 -0.89
N ILE A 154 0.42 11.92 -0.53
CA ILE A 154 0.25 11.24 0.76
C ILE A 154 1.44 11.44 1.70
N ALA A 155 2.59 11.87 1.19
CA ALA A 155 3.75 12.19 2.03
C ALA A 155 4.65 13.24 1.36
N ASP A 156 5.20 14.14 2.18
CA ASP A 156 6.26 15.08 1.83
C ASP A 156 7.61 14.44 2.18
N GLU A 157 8.41 14.10 1.15
CA GLU A 157 9.69 13.42 1.35
C GLU A 157 10.74 13.89 0.34
N PRO A 158 11.58 14.87 0.71
CA PRO A 158 12.60 15.42 -0.17
C PRO A 158 13.75 14.44 -0.40
N ASP A 159 14.18 13.72 0.64
CA ASP A 159 15.24 12.73 0.53
C ASP A 159 14.82 11.55 -0.36
N LEU A 160 15.70 11.13 -1.27
CA LEU A 160 15.40 10.05 -2.20
C LEU A 160 15.21 8.71 -1.49
N ASN A 161 16.05 8.39 -0.50
CA ASN A 161 16.00 7.09 0.12
C ASN A 161 14.77 6.95 1.01
N ASN A 162 14.50 7.96 1.84
CA ASN A 162 13.30 8.03 2.67
C ASN A 162 12.05 7.99 1.80
N ARG A 163 12.01 8.73 0.69
CA ARG A 163 10.87 8.67 -0.24
C ARG A 163 10.64 7.26 -0.82
N LEU A 164 11.69 6.49 -1.13
CA LEU A 164 11.55 5.10 -1.59
C LEU A 164 11.08 4.14 -0.48
N ILE A 165 11.50 4.39 0.76
CA ILE A 165 11.04 3.65 1.95
C ILE A 165 9.56 3.98 2.22
N SER A 166 9.19 5.25 2.20
CA SER A 166 7.83 5.76 2.36
C SER A 166 6.92 5.24 1.23
N GLU A 167 7.38 5.22 -0.04
CA GLU A 167 6.66 4.57 -1.15
C GLU A 167 6.34 3.11 -0.81
N ALA A 168 7.34 2.35 -0.40
CA ALA A 168 7.16 0.94 -0.05
C ALA A 168 6.21 0.74 1.13
N TYR A 169 6.32 1.58 2.16
CA TYR A 169 5.43 1.60 3.30
C TYR A 169 3.96 1.77 2.87
N TYR A 170 3.65 2.78 2.04
CA TYR A 170 2.30 2.98 1.53
C TYR A 170 1.86 1.86 0.58
N ILE A 171 2.77 1.26 -0.21
CA ILE A 171 2.44 0.08 -1.03
C ILE A 171 1.90 -1.06 -0.15
N TYR A 172 2.47 -1.30 1.05
CA TYR A 172 1.94 -2.32 1.96
C TYR A 172 0.57 -1.96 2.56
N ASN A 173 0.33 -0.68 2.86
CA ASN A 173 -0.99 -0.19 3.30
C ASN A 173 -2.05 -0.47 2.22
N PHE A 174 -1.77 -0.13 0.96
CA PHE A 174 -2.69 -0.34 -0.16
C PHE A 174 -2.61 -1.73 -0.81
N LYS A 175 -1.81 -2.65 -0.27
CA LYS A 175 -1.55 -3.93 -0.92
C LYS A 175 -2.82 -4.77 -1.00
N SER A 176 -3.16 -5.17 -2.22
CA SER A 176 -4.27 -6.08 -2.49
C SER A 176 -4.04 -6.75 -3.84
N PRO A 177 -4.16 -8.08 -3.97
CA PRO A 177 -3.98 -8.78 -5.24
C PRO A 177 -4.99 -8.32 -6.31
N ILE A 178 -6.19 -7.93 -5.86
CA ILE A 178 -7.33 -7.57 -6.71
C ILE A 178 -7.44 -6.06 -6.97
N ILE A 179 -6.97 -5.18 -6.07
CA ILE A 179 -7.15 -3.72 -6.15
C ILE A 179 -5.84 -2.98 -6.46
N ASN A 180 -4.72 -3.38 -5.86
CA ASN A 180 -3.45 -2.68 -6.05
C ASN A 180 -2.79 -2.98 -7.41
N ALA A 181 -2.10 -1.98 -7.96
CA ALA A 181 -1.43 -2.07 -9.25
C ALA A 181 0.11 -1.99 -9.20
N ASN A 182 0.70 -1.85 -8.01
CA ASN A 182 2.15 -1.90 -7.85
C ASN A 182 2.67 -3.31 -8.14
N ASN A 183 3.75 -3.39 -8.94
CA ASN A 183 4.42 -4.66 -9.27
C ASN A 183 5.50 -5.05 -8.26
N LYS A 184 6.11 -4.05 -7.63
CA LYS A 184 7.21 -4.21 -6.68
C LYS A 184 6.76 -3.59 -5.37
N ASN A 185 7.12 -4.22 -4.24
CA ASN A 185 6.85 -3.65 -2.92
C ASN A 185 7.88 -2.61 -2.52
N LEU A 186 9.11 -2.74 -3.02
CA LEU A 186 10.21 -1.82 -2.76
C LEU A 186 11.01 -1.63 -4.04
N ASN A 187 11.39 -0.38 -4.31
CA ASN A 187 12.27 -0.05 -5.41
C ASN A 187 13.68 -0.61 -5.15
N SER A 188 14.31 -1.20 -6.16
CA SER A 188 15.66 -1.78 -6.05
C SER A 188 16.75 -0.74 -5.74
N ARG A 189 16.43 0.55 -5.89
CA ARG A 189 17.33 1.67 -5.56
C ARG A 189 17.37 2.01 -4.07
N ALA A 190 16.42 1.53 -3.25
CA ALA A 190 16.45 1.80 -1.82
C ALA A 190 17.71 1.22 -1.17
N ALA A 191 18.46 2.07 -0.48
CA ALA A 191 19.72 1.76 0.20
C ALA A 191 19.49 1.58 1.71
N CYS A 192 20.26 0.70 2.37
CA CYS A 192 20.26 0.61 3.82
C CYS A 192 20.71 1.97 4.36
N ILE A 193 19.99 2.46 5.36
CA ILE A 193 20.28 3.74 6.04
C ILE A 193 21.69 3.78 6.66
N ASN A 194 22.28 2.62 6.95
CA ASN A 194 23.62 2.48 7.50
C ASN A 194 24.70 2.21 6.42
N GLY A 195 24.36 2.33 5.13
CA GLY A 195 25.35 2.18 4.04
C GLY A 195 25.70 0.74 3.62
N HIS A 196 25.10 -0.29 4.23
CA HIS A 196 25.41 -1.71 3.95
C HIS A 196 24.88 -2.24 2.61
N GLY A 197 24.61 -1.39 1.61
CA GLY A 197 24.06 -1.78 0.31
C GLY A 197 22.55 -1.58 0.17
N ARG A 198 21.86 -2.50 -0.53
CA ARG A 198 20.42 -2.34 -0.88
C ARG A 198 19.48 -2.96 0.16
N MET A 199 18.24 -2.47 0.19
CA MET A 199 17.19 -3.01 1.05
C MET A 199 16.26 -4.01 0.34
N SER A 200 15.60 -4.83 1.14
CA SER A 200 14.41 -5.60 0.81
C SER A 200 13.32 -5.32 1.84
N SER A 201 12.06 -5.51 1.46
CA SER A 201 10.92 -5.31 2.34
C SER A 201 10.04 -6.56 2.43
N CYS A 202 9.42 -6.79 3.58
CA CYS A 202 8.37 -7.80 3.73
C CYS A 202 7.27 -7.31 4.69
N LEU A 203 6.08 -7.88 4.51
CA LEU A 203 5.01 -7.76 5.49
C LEU A 203 5.30 -8.77 6.61
N ASN A 204 5.44 -8.27 7.83
CA ASN A 204 5.69 -9.06 9.02
C ASN A 204 4.77 -8.58 10.15
N TYR A 205 5.04 -8.99 11.38
CA TYR A 205 4.41 -8.47 12.58
C TYR A 205 5.44 -8.18 13.68
N GLN A 206 5.02 -7.45 14.71
CA GLN A 206 5.70 -7.35 15.99
C GLN A 206 4.71 -7.63 17.11
N ILE A 207 5.23 -7.95 18.29
CA ILE A 207 4.43 -8.19 19.49
C ILE A 207 4.72 -7.03 20.44
N GLN A 208 3.67 -6.33 20.84
CA GLN A 208 3.75 -5.24 21.81
C GLN A 208 2.52 -5.33 22.72
N ASP A 209 2.73 -5.22 24.02
CA ASP A 209 1.65 -5.22 25.03
C ASP A 209 0.62 -6.36 24.83
N PHE A 210 1.11 -7.54 24.45
CA PHE A 210 0.29 -8.74 24.15
C PHE A 210 -0.62 -8.62 22.92
N GLU A 211 -0.29 -7.72 22.00
CA GLU A 211 -0.93 -7.58 20.70
C GLU A 211 0.04 -7.89 19.55
N VAL A 212 -0.48 -8.55 18.51
CA VAL A 212 0.24 -8.74 17.25
C VAL A 212 -0.07 -7.59 16.29
N ILE A 213 0.90 -6.72 16.09
CA ILE A 213 0.80 -5.53 15.25
C ILE A 213 1.41 -5.81 13.87
N PRO A 214 0.68 -5.61 12.75
CA PRO A 214 1.25 -5.74 11.41
C PRO A 214 2.31 -4.66 11.15
N VAL A 215 3.46 -5.07 10.60
CA VAL A 215 4.56 -4.13 10.28
C VAL A 215 5.12 -4.37 8.88
N VAL A 216 5.59 -3.31 8.25
CA VAL A 216 6.54 -3.38 7.14
C VAL A 216 7.94 -3.49 7.73
N GLN A 217 8.60 -4.61 7.47
CA GLN A 217 9.99 -4.78 7.84
C GLN A 217 10.88 -4.52 6.63
N PHE A 218 11.85 -3.63 6.79
CA PHE A 218 12.93 -3.38 5.86
C PHE A 218 14.21 -4.05 6.36
N ARG A 219 14.90 -4.78 5.49
CA ARG A 219 16.13 -5.50 5.83
C ARG A 219 17.19 -5.22 4.78
N CYS A 220 18.43 -4.98 5.21
CA CYS A 220 19.54 -4.96 4.26
C CYS A 220 19.71 -6.34 3.61
N LYS A 221 19.96 -6.37 2.31
CA LYS A 221 20.26 -7.62 1.60
C LYS A 221 21.50 -8.33 2.15
N ASN A 222 22.47 -7.59 2.67
CA ASN A 222 23.65 -8.11 3.37
C ASN A 222 23.34 -8.58 4.80
N LYS A 223 22.08 -8.46 5.25
CA LYS A 223 21.54 -8.98 6.52
C LYS A 223 22.05 -8.27 7.79
N GLU A 224 22.81 -7.20 7.67
CA GLU A 224 23.40 -6.43 8.78
C GLU A 224 22.40 -5.53 9.50
N CYS A 225 21.51 -4.84 8.77
CA CYS A 225 20.54 -3.88 9.34
C CYS A 225 19.09 -4.36 9.15
N ARG A 226 18.22 -4.07 10.12
CA ARG A 226 16.76 -4.27 10.06
C ARG A 226 16.03 -3.08 10.68
N VAL A 227 15.00 -2.58 10.01
CA VAL A 227 14.13 -1.49 10.48
C VAL A 227 12.68 -1.92 10.28
N LYS A 228 11.78 -1.56 11.20
CA LYS A 228 10.34 -1.89 11.12
C LYS A 228 9.51 -0.61 11.21
N PHE A 229 8.41 -0.58 10.45
CA PHE A 229 7.39 0.48 10.48
C PHE A 229 6.01 -0.16 10.60
N GLU A 230 5.17 0.31 11.51
CA GLU A 230 3.82 -0.22 11.71
C GLU A 230 2.88 0.14 10.56
N ILE A 231 1.94 -0.76 10.23
CA ILE A 231 0.91 -0.54 9.20
C ILE A 231 -0.40 -0.17 9.89
N PHE A 232 -1.08 0.88 9.39
CA PHE A 232 -2.40 1.30 9.85
C PHE A 232 -3.54 0.69 9.01
#